data_AF-A0A2E8H9D4-F1
#
_entry.id   AF-A0A2E8H9D4-F1
#
_cell.length_a   1.000
_cell.length_b   1.000
_cell.length_c   1.000
_cell.angle_alpha   90.00
_cell.angle_beta   90.00
_cell.angle_gamma   90.00
#
_symmetry.space_group_name_H-M   'P 1'
#
loop_
_entity.id
_entity.type
_entity.pdbx_description
1 polymer ?
#
loop_
_entity_poly.entity_id
_entity_poly.type
_entity_poly.pdbx_seq_one_letter_code
_entity_poly.pdbx_strand_id
1 'polypeptide(L)'
;MKAGGTIRMSTDRVRHVLSEISSKDLDMQVCPAQDVPGPGGGVYITKQTPLTLKHLEWLETRNPSLDGVTYVDVHWVQGSRQVDPPAEIDRPDTEEPAAQALEERAQVHAKRVAGAAREVADQAAGIYRSLGKADFTVGDLRRTETDASLRQFERSFTEFHGAVKKALDEYLHGNTLVMDMILRFQLDRETVRHALSVAAFATEMATQLALRQDEDEAMTSYFGEATDDDIRNELGLSHEEAEVLSATYPGGLRMNLFREELVEVFLGGFMHDCGLWMEPFNLPEGHEVKGAKLISETREVERFAPALAKIVLFHSDIVRLARKHGLVKITDSPDDPTRMNFRREFYDQHDDAAEAAELYSGNAHADVLSTADLRKVLPVALAEYYISHTRDVYTKSEVEVINDLSQHVRGGAFQRYMVVLCNSRVEVVAPRRALVRLEGHLSVMVEKGKDSRRAVRLEVDGFDAGSLHHGRDRNSPHLITLFLARRDGSREKAEYVNPRDGALWDRAAGIDSRMYIAGGRHKNNLSCKVTGFMGEEVYARVLGEYEQEFERRN
;
A
#
# COMPACT_ATOMS: atom_id res chain seq x y z
N MET A 1 17.69 -39.35 9.33
CA MET A 1 17.12 -38.69 8.13
C MET A 1 17.67 -37.27 8.11
N LYS A 2 18.47 -36.89 7.11
CA LYS A 2 18.97 -35.50 6.96
C LYS A 2 17.76 -34.62 6.63
N ALA A 3 17.59 -33.52 7.35
CA ALA A 3 16.56 -32.52 7.07
C ALA A 3 16.75 -32.01 5.63
N GLY A 4 15.68 -31.97 4.84
CA GLY A 4 15.70 -31.52 3.45
C GLY A 4 16.34 -30.14 3.33
N GLY A 5 17.32 -30.02 2.42
CA GLY A 5 18.30 -28.94 2.37
C GLY A 5 17.69 -27.55 2.21
N THR A 6 17.77 -26.76 3.27
CA THR A 6 17.63 -25.31 3.21
C THR A 6 18.98 -24.71 2.84
N ILE A 7 19.01 -23.79 1.88
CA ILE A 7 20.22 -23.08 1.48
C ILE A 7 19.99 -21.59 1.69
N ARG A 8 20.98 -20.93 2.28
CA ARG A 8 21.02 -19.48 2.41
C ARG A 8 21.67 -18.88 1.18
N MET A 9 20.98 -17.96 0.50
CA MET A 9 21.45 -17.36 -0.74
C MET A 9 21.26 -15.86 -0.71
N SER A 10 22.19 -15.11 -1.32
CA SER A 10 21.98 -13.69 -1.58
C SER A 10 20.79 -13.52 -2.53
N THR A 11 20.03 -12.42 -2.42
CA THR A 11 18.92 -12.15 -3.35
C THR A 11 19.40 -12.05 -4.79
N ASP A 12 20.61 -11.54 -5.03
CA ASP A 12 21.26 -11.56 -6.35
C ASP A 12 21.51 -12.98 -6.88
N ARG A 13 21.97 -13.89 -6.01
CA ARG A 13 22.13 -15.30 -6.38
C ARG A 13 20.78 -15.96 -6.63
N VAL A 14 19.75 -15.66 -5.83
CA VAL A 14 18.40 -16.16 -6.08
C VAL A 14 17.86 -15.64 -7.42
N ARG A 15 18.10 -14.37 -7.79
CA ARG A 15 17.76 -13.86 -9.14
C ARG A 15 18.41 -14.71 -10.22
N HIS A 16 19.70 -15.01 -10.06
CA HIS A 16 20.43 -15.83 -11.02
C HIS A 16 19.83 -17.24 -11.12
N VAL A 17 19.52 -17.87 -9.99
CA VAL A 17 18.89 -19.21 -9.95
C VAL A 17 17.51 -19.21 -10.60
N LEU A 18 16.67 -18.21 -10.32
CA LEU A 18 15.36 -18.08 -10.96
C LEU A 18 15.50 -17.95 -12.49
N SER A 19 16.51 -17.21 -12.95
CA SER A 19 16.85 -17.11 -14.38
C SER A 19 17.34 -18.43 -14.97
N GLU A 20 18.15 -19.20 -14.25
CA GLU A 20 18.61 -20.53 -14.68
C GLU A 20 17.48 -21.55 -14.76
N ILE A 21 16.61 -21.62 -13.75
CA ILE A 21 15.44 -22.51 -13.74
C ILE A 21 14.55 -22.21 -14.94
N SER A 22 14.30 -20.91 -15.20
CA SER A 22 13.50 -20.47 -16.34
C SER A 22 14.17 -20.78 -17.69
N SER A 23 15.48 -20.53 -17.83
CA SER A 23 16.20 -20.74 -19.10
C SER A 23 16.43 -22.22 -19.44
N LYS A 24 16.55 -23.09 -18.43
CA LYS A 24 16.74 -24.54 -18.59
C LYS A 24 15.42 -25.33 -18.59
N ASP A 25 14.27 -24.66 -18.48
CA ASP A 25 12.93 -25.27 -18.40
C ASP A 25 12.85 -26.38 -17.34
N LEU A 26 13.43 -26.12 -16.17
CA LEU A 26 13.44 -27.09 -15.08
C LEU A 26 12.08 -27.07 -14.37
N ASP A 27 11.48 -28.24 -14.18
CA ASP A 27 10.24 -28.43 -13.40
C ASP A 27 10.53 -28.33 -11.89
N MET A 28 11.01 -27.18 -11.45
CA MET A 28 11.31 -26.90 -10.05
C MET A 28 11.12 -25.43 -9.71
N GLN A 29 10.86 -25.17 -8.43
CA GLN A 29 10.59 -23.86 -7.89
C GLN A 29 11.44 -23.64 -6.65
N VAL A 30 11.84 -22.39 -6.44
CA VAL A 30 12.53 -21.96 -5.23
C VAL A 30 11.50 -21.28 -4.34
N CYS A 31 11.28 -21.81 -3.14
CA CYS A 31 10.33 -21.28 -2.17
C CYS A 31 11.07 -20.86 -0.89
N PRO A 32 10.57 -19.86 -0.14
CA PRO A 32 11.19 -19.50 1.13
C PRO A 32 11.07 -20.66 2.12
N ALA A 33 12.06 -20.86 2.98
CA ALA A 33 12.07 -21.98 3.92
C ALA A 33 10.92 -21.93 4.96
N GLN A 34 10.34 -20.75 5.17
CA GLN A 34 9.26 -20.43 6.12
C GLN A 34 8.35 -19.33 5.56
N ASP A 35 7.15 -19.20 6.14
CA ASP A 35 6.26 -18.07 5.84
C ASP A 35 6.97 -16.75 6.16
N VAL A 36 6.91 -15.81 5.22
CA VAL A 36 7.45 -14.47 5.36
C VAL A 36 6.30 -13.52 5.69
N PRO A 37 6.22 -13.02 6.94
CA PRO A 37 5.20 -12.07 7.32
C PRO A 37 5.50 -10.70 6.68
N GLY A 38 4.44 -10.03 6.22
CA GLY A 38 4.51 -8.62 5.82
C GLY A 38 3.99 -7.66 6.88
N PRO A 39 3.97 -6.36 6.56
CA PRO A 39 3.33 -5.36 7.40
C PRO A 39 1.86 -5.69 7.66
N GLY A 40 1.32 -5.15 8.74
CA GLY A 40 0.08 -5.60 9.36
C GLY A 40 0.16 -6.97 10.07
N GLY A 41 1.12 -7.85 9.80
CA GLY A 41 1.17 -9.21 10.38
C GLY A 41 0.42 -10.29 9.59
N GLY A 42 0.09 -10.00 8.33
CA GLY A 42 -0.36 -11.03 7.38
C GLY A 42 0.82 -11.85 6.83
N VAL A 43 0.58 -13.07 6.38
CA VAL A 43 1.58 -13.83 5.62
C VAL A 43 1.62 -13.26 4.20
N TYR A 44 2.72 -12.61 3.83
CA TYR A 44 2.87 -12.00 2.51
C TYR A 44 3.46 -12.99 1.51
N ILE A 45 4.46 -13.77 1.93
CA ILE A 45 5.02 -14.86 1.15
C ILE A 45 4.81 -16.14 1.94
N THR A 46 3.98 -17.05 1.46
CA THR A 46 3.85 -18.34 2.14
C THR A 46 5.09 -19.19 1.85
N LYS A 47 5.39 -20.15 2.73
CA LYS A 47 6.43 -21.18 2.51
C LYS A 47 6.22 -21.94 1.20
N GLN A 48 4.99 -22.01 0.72
CA GLN A 48 4.61 -22.69 -0.52
C GLN A 48 4.65 -21.77 -1.73
N THR A 49 4.82 -20.46 -1.55
CA THR A 49 4.85 -19.48 -2.64
C THR A 49 6.21 -19.52 -3.35
N PRO A 50 6.25 -19.78 -4.66
CA PRO A 50 7.48 -19.68 -5.44
C PRO A 50 8.00 -18.24 -5.46
N LEU A 51 9.28 -18.05 -5.13
CA LEU A 51 9.91 -16.75 -5.18
C LEU A 51 10.01 -16.24 -6.62
N THR A 52 9.83 -14.94 -6.77
CA THR A 52 9.89 -14.18 -8.03
C THR A 52 10.76 -12.95 -7.80
N LEU A 53 11.12 -12.23 -8.87
CA LEU A 53 11.91 -11.00 -8.74
C LEU A 53 11.25 -9.97 -7.81
N LYS A 54 9.92 -9.85 -7.85
CA LYS A 54 9.16 -8.95 -6.96
C LYS A 54 9.29 -9.34 -5.50
N HIS A 55 9.31 -10.64 -5.19
CA HIS A 55 9.57 -11.09 -3.83
C HIS A 55 10.97 -10.67 -3.36
N LEU A 56 11.97 -10.76 -4.25
CA LEU A 56 13.35 -10.39 -3.93
C LEU A 56 13.50 -8.88 -3.72
N GLU A 57 12.92 -8.07 -4.60
CA GLU A 57 12.85 -6.60 -4.44
C GLU A 57 12.14 -6.22 -3.14
N TRP A 58 11.03 -6.89 -2.82
CA TRP A 58 10.33 -6.68 -1.56
C TRP A 58 11.15 -7.11 -0.34
N LEU A 59 11.92 -8.20 -0.42
CA LEU A 59 12.83 -8.62 0.65
C LEU A 59 14.00 -7.65 0.83
N GLU A 60 14.50 -7.08 -0.26
CA GLU A 60 15.61 -6.11 -0.25
C GLU A 60 15.24 -4.77 0.33
N THR A 61 14.05 -4.25 -0.02
CA THR A 61 13.52 -3.05 0.63
C THR A 61 13.33 -3.24 2.13
N ARG A 62 13.28 -4.51 2.59
CA ARG A 62 13.17 -4.91 4.00
C ARG A 62 14.47 -5.38 4.61
N ASN A 63 15.61 -5.17 3.95
CA ASN A 63 16.89 -5.45 4.56
C ASN A 63 17.25 -4.35 5.57
N PRO A 64 17.47 -4.68 6.86
CA PRO A 64 17.87 -3.71 7.88
C PRO A 64 19.32 -3.20 7.70
N SER A 65 20.01 -3.57 6.63
CA SER A 65 21.32 -3.08 6.27
C SER A 65 21.23 -2.30 4.97
N LEU A 66 21.32 -0.97 5.08
CA LEU A 66 21.31 -0.01 3.96
C LEU A 66 22.30 -0.33 2.84
N ASP A 67 23.48 -0.86 3.18
CA ASP A 67 24.55 -1.22 2.24
C ASP A 67 24.78 -2.75 2.17
N GLY A 68 23.87 -3.54 2.74
CA GLY A 68 24.04 -4.97 2.93
C GLY A 68 23.40 -5.80 1.83
N VAL A 69 24.09 -6.85 1.39
CA VAL A 69 23.49 -7.90 0.55
C VAL A 69 22.37 -8.59 1.34
N THR A 70 21.18 -8.68 0.75
CA THR A 70 20.03 -9.37 1.36
C THR A 70 20.19 -10.86 1.19
N TYR A 71 19.98 -11.64 2.26
CA TYR A 71 20.04 -13.11 2.19
C TYR A 71 18.68 -13.71 2.54
N VAL A 72 18.32 -14.78 1.84
CA VAL A 72 17.09 -15.54 2.08
C VAL A 72 17.40 -17.03 2.18
N ASP A 73 16.77 -17.68 3.16
CA ASP A 73 16.79 -19.13 3.31
C ASP A 73 15.73 -19.74 2.39
N VAL A 74 16.16 -20.58 1.46
CA VAL A 74 15.31 -21.16 0.42
C VAL A 74 15.36 -22.68 0.41
N HIS A 75 14.34 -23.28 -0.18
CA HIS A 75 14.30 -24.71 -0.48
C HIS A 75 13.70 -24.94 -1.87
N TRP A 76 14.01 -26.08 -2.47
CA TRP A 76 13.54 -26.44 -3.81
C TRP A 76 12.31 -27.34 -3.72
N VAL A 77 11.35 -27.08 -4.60
CA VAL A 77 10.08 -27.81 -4.68
C VAL A 77 9.85 -28.23 -6.13
N GLN A 78 9.49 -29.49 -6.35
CA GLN A 78 9.01 -30.02 -7.62
C GLN A 78 7.60 -30.57 -7.42
N GLY A 79 6.61 -29.98 -8.09
CA GLY A 79 5.19 -30.24 -7.82
C GLY A 79 4.83 -29.91 -6.36
N SER A 80 4.49 -30.93 -5.56
CA SER A 80 4.18 -30.79 -4.14
C SER A 80 5.27 -31.35 -3.21
N ARG A 81 6.44 -31.74 -3.75
CA ARG A 81 7.52 -32.40 -3.00
C ARG A 81 8.76 -31.53 -2.93
N GLN A 82 9.36 -31.45 -1.75
CA GLN A 82 10.68 -30.85 -1.58
C GLN A 82 11.74 -31.74 -2.24
N VAL A 83 12.66 -31.12 -2.98
CA VAL A 83 13.75 -31.79 -3.70
C VAL A 83 15.09 -31.16 -3.35
N ASP A 84 16.18 -31.87 -3.64
CA ASP A 84 17.53 -31.35 -3.48
C ASP A 84 17.86 -30.35 -4.62
N PRO A 85 18.70 -29.33 -4.35
CA PRO A 85 19.13 -28.37 -5.35
C PRO A 85 19.95 -29.04 -6.47
N PRO A 86 19.91 -28.53 -7.71
CA PRO A 86 20.79 -28.98 -8.78
C PRO A 86 22.28 -28.76 -8.43
N ALA A 87 23.13 -29.75 -8.70
CA ALA A 87 24.57 -29.70 -8.38
C ALA A 87 25.34 -28.53 -9.03
N GLU A 88 24.82 -27.94 -10.10
CA GLU A 88 25.40 -26.78 -10.79
C GLU A 88 25.14 -25.46 -10.05
N ILE A 89 24.10 -25.42 -9.22
CA ILE A 89 23.61 -24.22 -8.52
C ILE A 89 24.29 -24.07 -7.14
N ASP A 90 24.80 -25.16 -6.59
CA ASP A 90 25.39 -25.31 -5.24
C ASP A 90 26.79 -24.65 -5.06
N ARG A 91 27.14 -23.66 -5.89
CA ARG A 91 28.41 -22.92 -5.77
C ARG A 91 28.22 -21.69 -4.87
N PRO A 92 29.01 -21.54 -3.78
CA PRO A 92 28.99 -20.33 -2.95
C PRO A 92 29.54 -19.11 -3.71
N ASP A 93 28.97 -17.93 -3.45
CA ASP A 93 29.43 -16.64 -4.00
C ASP A 93 30.82 -16.22 -3.46
N THR A 94 31.41 -15.23 -4.14
CA THR A 94 32.63 -14.47 -3.77
C THR A 94 32.69 -14.07 -2.29
N GLU A 95 33.91 -14.04 -1.72
CA GLU A 95 34.24 -13.79 -0.30
C GLU A 95 33.11 -13.14 0.51
N GLU A 96 32.31 -13.99 1.16
CA GLU A 96 31.37 -13.55 2.18
C GLU A 96 32.16 -12.71 3.21
N PRO A 97 31.68 -11.50 3.54
CA PRO A 97 32.24 -10.80 4.67
C PRO A 97 32.19 -11.72 5.89
N ALA A 98 33.27 -11.79 6.66
CA ALA A 98 33.39 -12.75 7.76
C ALA A 98 32.10 -12.77 8.60
N ALA A 99 31.50 -13.95 8.77
CA ALA A 99 30.17 -14.11 9.38
C ALA A 99 30.03 -13.33 10.70
N GLN A 100 31.10 -13.26 11.48
CA GLN A 100 31.16 -12.52 12.73
C GLN A 100 31.02 -11.00 12.58
N ALA A 101 31.61 -10.40 11.54
CA ALA A 101 31.50 -8.96 11.29
C ALA A 101 30.12 -8.56 10.73
N LEU A 102 29.50 -9.43 9.92
CA LEU A 102 28.11 -9.27 9.51
C LEU A 102 27.15 -9.43 10.69
N GLU A 103 27.40 -10.42 11.54
CA GLU A 103 26.58 -10.72 12.70
C GLU A 103 26.63 -9.58 13.73
N GLU A 104 27.80 -9.03 14.04
CA GLU A 104 27.92 -7.90 14.97
C GLU A 104 27.20 -6.65 14.45
N ARG A 105 27.36 -6.31 13.17
CA ARG A 105 26.64 -5.18 12.54
C ARG A 105 25.13 -5.44 12.55
N ALA A 106 24.70 -6.61 12.11
CA ALA A 106 23.30 -7.00 12.10
C ALA A 106 22.69 -6.97 13.50
N GLN A 107 23.42 -7.41 14.54
CA GLN A 107 22.94 -7.37 15.92
C GLN A 107 22.78 -5.94 16.46
N VAL A 108 23.71 -5.03 16.16
CA VAL A 108 23.60 -3.62 16.57
C VAL A 108 22.41 -2.95 15.89
N HIS A 109 22.27 -3.14 14.57
CA HIS A 109 21.14 -2.61 13.81
C HIS A 109 19.81 -3.23 14.25
N ALA A 110 19.74 -4.55 14.44
CA ALA A 110 18.56 -5.24 14.92
C ALA A 110 18.15 -4.74 16.31
N LYS A 111 19.09 -4.49 17.24
CA LYS A 111 18.78 -3.90 18.56
C LYS A 111 18.19 -2.50 18.44
N ARG A 112 18.72 -1.66 17.55
CA ARG A 112 18.20 -0.29 17.32
C ARG A 112 16.77 -0.32 16.77
N VAL A 113 16.56 -1.10 15.71
CA VAL A 113 15.24 -1.29 15.07
C VAL A 113 14.23 -1.89 16.05
N ALA A 114 14.64 -2.91 16.80
CA ALA A 114 13.81 -3.53 17.83
C ALA A 114 13.45 -2.56 18.95
N GLY A 115 14.40 -1.72 19.36
CA GLY A 115 14.18 -0.68 20.37
C GLY A 115 13.15 0.35 19.92
N ALA A 116 13.30 0.90 18.71
CA ALA A 116 12.36 1.85 18.14
C ALA A 116 10.94 1.25 18.01
N ALA A 117 10.85 0.03 17.51
CA ALA A 117 9.57 -0.66 17.36
C ALA A 117 8.89 -0.96 18.72
N ARG A 118 9.68 -1.32 19.74
CA ARG A 118 9.18 -1.55 21.10
C ARG A 118 8.66 -0.27 21.72
N GLU A 119 9.41 0.83 21.57
CA GLU A 119 9.02 2.15 22.07
C GLU A 119 7.65 2.56 21.51
N VAL A 120 7.41 2.37 20.21
CA VAL A 120 6.11 2.63 19.58
C VAL A 120 5.01 1.74 20.19
N ALA A 121 5.23 0.43 20.31
CA ALA A 121 4.22 -0.49 20.84
C ALA A 121 3.87 -0.21 22.32
N ASP A 122 4.88 0.08 23.15
CA ASP A 122 4.71 0.41 24.56
C ASP A 122 3.92 1.72 24.73
N GLN A 123 4.24 2.73 23.91
CA GLN A 123 3.56 4.03 23.92
C GLN A 123 2.13 3.96 23.36
N ALA A 124 1.89 3.17 22.31
CA ALA A 124 0.55 2.87 21.80
C ALA A 124 -0.34 2.23 22.88
N ALA A 125 0.18 1.24 23.60
CA ALA A 125 -0.52 0.64 24.73
C ALA A 125 -0.74 1.65 25.87
N GLY A 126 0.21 2.57 26.08
CA GLY A 126 0.09 3.71 26.99
C GLY A 126 -1.10 4.60 26.68
N ILE A 127 -1.24 5.02 25.42
CA ILE A 127 -2.36 5.83 24.93
C ILE A 127 -3.69 5.10 25.12
N TYR A 128 -3.78 3.84 24.70
CA TYR A 128 -5.02 3.09 24.85
C TYR A 128 -5.44 2.97 26.32
N ARG A 129 -4.49 2.74 27.23
CA ARG A 129 -4.75 2.67 28.67
C ARG A 129 -5.13 4.01 29.28
N SER A 130 -4.58 5.14 28.81
CA SER A 130 -4.96 6.46 29.30
C SER A 130 -6.39 6.80 28.89
N LEU A 131 -6.82 6.38 27.69
CA LEU A 131 -8.19 6.55 27.23
C LEU A 131 -9.18 5.61 27.92
N GLY A 132 -8.86 4.31 28.02
CA GLY A 132 -9.77 3.29 28.58
C GLY A 132 -9.98 3.32 30.10
N LYS A 133 -9.31 4.22 30.82
CA LYS A 133 -9.47 4.41 32.29
C LYS A 133 -10.22 5.69 32.66
N ALA A 134 -10.47 6.58 31.70
CA ALA A 134 -11.07 7.87 31.97
C ALA A 134 -12.55 7.84 31.59
N ASP A 135 -13.39 8.21 32.56
CA ASP A 135 -14.80 8.44 32.30
C ASP A 135 -14.94 9.75 31.51
N PHE A 136 -14.96 9.66 30.18
CA PHE A 136 -15.01 10.84 29.31
C PHE A 136 -16.45 11.22 28.98
N THR A 137 -16.83 12.45 29.35
CA THR A 137 -17.86 13.20 28.63
C THR A 137 -17.24 14.45 28.01
N VAL A 138 -17.76 14.91 26.87
CA VAL A 138 -17.25 16.08 26.14
C VAL A 138 -17.24 17.34 27.04
N GLY A 139 -18.18 17.45 27.98
CA GLY A 139 -18.22 18.53 28.97
C GLY A 139 -17.26 18.36 30.16
N ASP A 140 -16.77 17.14 30.42
CA ASP A 140 -15.77 16.89 31.46
C ASP A 140 -14.37 17.28 31.01
N LEU A 141 -14.10 17.44 29.70
CA LEU A 141 -12.79 17.80 29.15
C LEU A 141 -12.23 19.16 29.64
N ARG A 142 -13.05 19.98 30.34
CA ARG A 142 -12.63 21.24 30.97
C ARG A 142 -12.82 21.31 32.49
N ARG A 143 -13.21 20.22 33.15
CA ARG A 143 -13.28 20.18 34.64
C ARG A 143 -11.89 19.88 35.21
N THR A 144 -11.55 20.54 36.31
CA THR A 144 -10.21 20.52 36.94
C THR A 144 -9.70 19.13 37.37
N GLU A 145 -10.57 18.13 37.56
CA GLU A 145 -10.17 16.75 37.87
C GLU A 145 -9.92 15.90 36.62
N THR A 146 -10.67 16.12 35.54
CA THR A 146 -10.49 15.49 34.22
C THR A 146 -9.29 16.05 33.45
N ASP A 147 -8.88 17.27 33.80
CA ASP A 147 -7.69 17.96 33.31
C ASP A 147 -6.41 17.12 33.54
N ALA A 148 -6.34 16.32 34.61
CA ALA A 148 -5.21 15.43 34.88
C ALA A 148 -5.11 14.24 33.90
N SER A 149 -6.25 13.63 33.53
CA SER A 149 -6.29 12.52 32.58
C SER A 149 -6.04 12.98 31.16
N LEU A 150 -6.54 14.15 30.76
CA LEU A 150 -6.22 14.75 29.46
C LEU A 150 -4.76 15.13 29.35
N ARG A 151 -4.18 15.78 30.36
CA ARG A 151 -2.74 16.06 30.39
C ARG A 151 -1.88 14.79 30.41
N GLN A 152 -2.40 13.69 30.96
CA GLN A 152 -1.74 12.39 30.86
C GLN A 152 -1.81 11.86 29.42
N PHE A 153 -2.98 11.95 28.77
CA PHE A 153 -3.13 11.60 27.37
C PHE A 153 -2.25 12.46 26.45
N GLU A 154 -2.22 13.78 26.62
CA GLU A 154 -1.35 14.73 25.87
C GLU A 154 0.13 14.36 25.99
N ARG A 155 0.59 14.05 27.21
CA ARG A 155 1.98 13.60 27.44
C ARG A 155 2.25 12.26 26.76
N SER A 156 1.37 11.27 26.93
CA SER A 156 1.51 9.97 26.26
C SER A 156 1.46 10.10 24.74
N PHE A 157 0.64 11.01 24.20
CA PHE A 157 0.58 11.29 22.77
C PHE A 157 1.86 11.94 22.26
N THR A 158 2.42 12.89 23.01
CA THR A 158 3.71 13.51 22.68
C THR A 158 4.85 12.49 22.64
N GLU A 159 4.91 11.60 23.63
CA GLU A 159 5.89 10.50 23.68
C GLU A 159 5.69 9.53 22.51
N PHE A 160 4.45 9.17 22.21
CA PHE A 160 4.11 8.30 21.08
C PHE A 160 4.48 8.92 19.74
N HIS A 161 4.13 10.20 19.51
CA HIS A 161 4.54 10.95 18.32
C HIS A 161 6.07 10.92 18.15
N GLY A 162 6.82 11.16 19.24
CA GLY A 162 8.28 11.07 19.22
C GLY A 162 8.80 9.67 18.86
N ALA A 163 8.19 8.62 19.40
CA ALA A 163 8.54 7.23 19.08
C ALA A 163 8.21 6.88 17.62
N VAL A 164 7.05 7.29 17.13
CA VAL A 164 6.60 7.09 15.74
C VAL A 164 7.54 7.79 14.77
N LYS A 165 7.93 9.04 15.05
CA LYS A 165 8.90 9.77 14.22
C LYS A 165 10.24 9.04 14.11
N LYS A 166 10.81 8.56 15.22
CA LYS A 166 12.03 7.75 15.21
C LYS A 166 11.86 6.47 14.40
N ALA A 167 10.74 5.77 14.56
CA ALA A 167 10.48 4.54 13.83
C ALA A 167 10.30 4.79 12.32
N LEU A 168 9.66 5.88 11.93
CA LEU A 168 9.52 6.29 10.53
C LEU A 168 10.84 6.76 9.94
N ASP A 169 11.69 7.43 10.72
CA ASP A 169 13.05 7.72 10.28
C ASP A 169 13.80 6.41 9.99
N GLU A 170 13.78 5.42 10.90
CA GLU A 170 14.40 4.11 10.62
C GLU A 170 13.83 3.47 9.35
N TYR A 171 12.51 3.50 9.19
CA TYR A 171 11.79 2.96 8.03
C TYR A 171 12.22 3.60 6.72
N LEU A 172 12.27 4.95 6.67
CA LEU A 172 12.65 5.71 5.47
C LEU A 172 14.14 5.61 5.15
N HIS A 173 14.99 5.35 6.15
CA HIS A 173 16.39 4.97 5.94
C HIS A 173 16.53 3.45 5.66
N GLY A 174 15.56 2.84 4.97
CA GLY A 174 15.62 1.45 4.49
C GLY A 174 15.36 0.37 5.53
N ASN A 175 15.20 0.68 6.82
CA ASN A 175 14.96 -0.34 7.85
C ASN A 175 13.47 -0.66 7.98
N THR A 176 12.85 -1.12 6.90
CA THR A 176 11.39 -1.27 6.90
C THR A 176 10.87 -2.37 7.83
N LEU A 177 11.76 -3.23 8.37
CA LEU A 177 11.44 -4.20 9.42
C LEU A 177 10.88 -3.56 10.69
N VAL A 178 11.18 -2.30 10.96
CA VAL A 178 10.64 -1.59 12.13
C VAL A 178 9.12 -1.67 12.18
N MET A 179 8.43 -1.59 11.04
CA MET A 179 6.98 -1.69 10.95
C MET A 179 6.48 -3.09 11.31
N ASP A 180 7.15 -4.15 10.86
CA ASP A 180 6.78 -5.52 11.24
C ASP A 180 7.02 -5.78 12.71
N MET A 181 8.12 -5.24 13.23
CA MET A 181 8.46 -5.39 14.63
C MET A 181 7.42 -4.74 15.53
N ILE A 182 6.92 -3.54 15.18
CA ILE A 182 5.83 -2.86 15.90
C ILE A 182 4.62 -3.80 16.05
N LEU A 183 4.31 -4.54 14.99
CA LEU A 183 3.14 -5.43 14.93
C LEU A 183 3.35 -6.77 15.63
N ARG A 184 4.61 -7.20 15.78
CA ARG A 184 4.96 -8.43 16.50
C ARG A 184 4.90 -8.26 18.01
N PHE A 185 4.96 -7.04 18.53
CA PHE A 185 4.76 -6.83 19.95
C PHE A 185 3.34 -7.25 20.32
N GLN A 186 3.25 -8.27 21.16
CA GLN A 186 1.98 -8.79 21.64
C GLN A 186 1.34 -7.72 22.54
N LEU A 187 0.32 -7.06 22.01
CA LEU A 187 -0.54 -6.20 22.80
C LEU A 187 -1.73 -7.01 23.27
N ASP A 188 -2.07 -6.86 24.56
CA ASP A 188 -3.11 -7.62 25.24
C ASP A 188 -4.53 -7.37 24.67
N ARG A 189 -4.69 -6.35 23.81
CA ARG A 189 -5.97 -5.86 23.30
C ARG A 189 -6.00 -5.95 21.77
N GLU A 190 -7.00 -6.65 21.25
CA GLU A 190 -7.23 -6.83 19.82
C GLU A 190 -7.45 -5.51 19.08
N THR A 191 -8.19 -4.57 19.67
CA THR A 191 -8.40 -3.22 19.13
C THR A 191 -7.11 -2.44 18.92
N VAL A 192 -6.14 -2.57 19.84
CA VAL A 192 -4.84 -1.87 19.71
C VAL A 192 -3.98 -2.52 18.63
N ARG A 193 -4.02 -3.86 18.52
CA ARG A 193 -3.37 -4.59 17.43
C ARG A 193 -3.95 -4.23 16.06
N HIS A 194 -5.28 -4.13 15.98
CA HIS A 194 -6.00 -3.71 14.78
C HIS A 194 -5.55 -2.32 14.35
N ALA A 195 -5.63 -1.35 15.26
CA ALA A 195 -5.19 0.02 15.03
C ALA A 195 -3.73 0.14 14.57
N LEU A 196 -2.79 -0.58 15.19
CA LEU A 196 -1.40 -0.60 14.72
C LEU A 196 -1.25 -1.26 13.35
N SER A 197 -2.06 -2.28 13.03
CA SER A 197 -2.07 -2.90 11.71
C SER A 197 -2.50 -1.91 10.64
N VAL A 198 -3.55 -1.12 10.92
CA VAL A 198 -4.04 -0.04 10.05
C VAL A 198 -2.97 1.04 9.89
N ALA A 199 -2.35 1.50 10.99
CA ALA A 199 -1.25 2.46 10.97
C ALA A 199 -0.10 2.02 10.06
N ALA A 200 0.47 0.84 10.33
CA ALA A 200 1.61 0.33 9.59
C ALA A 200 1.30 0.12 8.10
N PHE A 201 0.11 -0.39 7.78
CA PHE A 201 -0.28 -0.64 6.40
C PHE A 201 -0.61 0.65 5.63
N ALA A 202 -1.24 1.63 6.28
CA ALA A 202 -1.47 2.95 5.71
C ALA A 202 -0.16 3.67 5.39
N THR A 203 0.81 3.61 6.32
CA THR A 203 2.17 4.11 6.10
C THR A 203 2.84 3.44 4.91
N GLU A 204 2.79 2.11 4.83
CA GLU A 204 3.37 1.37 3.70
C GLU A 204 2.74 1.81 2.36
N MET A 205 1.43 1.99 2.30
CA MET A 205 0.77 2.47 1.07
C MET A 205 1.17 3.90 0.70
N ALA A 206 1.29 4.80 1.67
CA ALA A 206 1.76 6.16 1.43
C ALA A 206 3.21 6.17 0.91
N THR A 207 4.09 5.37 1.50
CA THR A 207 5.48 5.21 1.06
C THR A 207 5.58 4.63 -0.34
N GLN A 208 4.85 3.56 -0.64
CA GLN A 208 4.86 2.97 -1.99
C GLN A 208 4.31 3.92 -3.07
N LEU A 209 3.46 4.88 -2.69
CA LEU A 209 3.01 5.90 -3.62
C LEU A 209 4.10 6.95 -3.88
N ALA A 210 4.83 7.36 -2.85
CA ALA A 210 5.76 8.47 -2.90
C ALA A 210 7.18 8.09 -3.35
N LEU A 211 7.66 6.90 -3.01
CA LEU A 211 9.07 6.46 -3.17
C LEU A 211 9.22 5.28 -4.14
N ARG A 212 8.58 5.32 -5.31
CA ARG A 212 8.76 4.27 -6.34
C ARG A 212 10.20 4.33 -6.90
N GLN A 213 10.62 3.27 -7.61
CA GLN A 213 11.99 3.05 -8.13
C GLN A 213 12.67 4.26 -8.84
N ASP A 214 11.91 5.25 -9.32
CA ASP A 214 12.41 6.57 -9.74
C ASP A 214 12.06 7.63 -8.67
N GLU A 215 12.92 7.75 -7.65
CA GLU A 215 12.63 8.48 -6.40
C GLU A 215 12.22 9.96 -6.62
N ASP A 216 12.82 10.66 -7.58
CA ASP A 216 12.55 12.09 -7.83
C ASP A 216 11.23 12.33 -8.60
N GLU A 217 10.92 11.50 -9.59
CA GLU A 217 9.69 11.63 -10.37
C GLU A 217 8.47 11.16 -9.55
N ALA A 218 8.66 10.13 -8.72
CA ALA A 218 7.61 9.61 -7.84
C ALA A 218 7.20 10.64 -6.77
N MET A 219 8.17 11.29 -6.11
CA MET A 219 7.91 12.33 -5.11
C MET A 219 7.22 13.55 -5.72
N THR A 220 7.63 13.96 -6.91
CA THR A 220 6.98 15.04 -7.65
C THR A 220 5.53 14.66 -7.98
N SER A 221 5.29 13.44 -8.47
CA SER A 221 3.95 12.93 -8.75
C SER A 221 3.06 12.83 -7.50
N TYR A 222 3.65 12.48 -6.35
CA TYR A 222 2.93 12.38 -5.07
C TYR A 222 2.30 13.71 -4.66
N PHE A 223 3.10 14.78 -4.68
CA PHE A 223 2.67 16.15 -4.36
C PHE A 223 1.91 16.84 -5.52
N GLY A 224 2.00 16.31 -6.74
CA GLY A 224 1.27 16.82 -7.89
C GLY A 224 1.79 18.21 -8.29
N GLU A 225 0.91 19.20 -8.30
CA GLU A 225 1.21 20.57 -8.74
C GLU A 225 1.75 21.48 -7.62
N ALA A 226 1.97 20.94 -6.41
CA ALA A 226 2.47 21.75 -5.28
C ALA A 226 3.88 22.31 -5.53
N THR A 227 3.99 23.62 -5.40
CA THR A 227 5.26 24.34 -5.55
C THR A 227 6.12 24.21 -4.29
N ASP A 228 7.42 24.51 -4.40
CA ASP A 228 8.32 24.52 -3.24
C ASP A 228 7.87 25.54 -2.17
N ASP A 229 7.22 26.63 -2.59
CA ASP A 229 6.62 27.61 -1.69
C ASP A 229 5.39 27.08 -0.95
N ASP A 230 4.53 26.32 -1.63
CA ASP A 230 3.40 25.65 -0.99
C ASP A 230 3.90 24.68 0.08
N ILE A 231 4.90 23.87 -0.27
CA ILE A 231 5.52 22.89 0.63
C ILE A 231 6.21 23.58 1.82
N ARG A 232 6.92 24.69 1.57
CA ARG A 232 7.55 25.49 2.63
C ARG A 232 6.49 26.05 3.59
N ASN A 233 5.39 26.57 3.07
CA ASN A 233 4.30 27.11 3.86
C ASN A 233 3.62 26.01 4.69
N GLU A 234 3.41 24.82 4.13
CA GLU A 234 2.88 23.65 4.85
C GLU A 234 3.81 23.20 5.99
N LEU A 235 5.13 23.26 5.78
CA LEU A 235 6.13 23.00 6.82
C LEU A 235 6.25 24.11 7.87
N GLY A 236 5.61 25.26 7.65
CA GLY A 236 5.71 26.43 8.54
C GLY A 236 7.11 27.05 8.59
N LEU A 237 7.91 26.89 7.53
CA LEU A 237 9.30 27.37 7.48
C LEU A 237 9.41 28.77 6.88
N SER A 238 10.32 29.56 7.41
CA SER A 238 10.81 30.76 6.72
C SER A 238 11.64 30.39 5.48
N HIS A 239 11.88 31.36 4.61
CA HIS A 239 12.69 31.14 3.39
C HIS A 239 14.13 30.73 3.76
N GLU A 240 14.72 31.36 4.78
CA GLU A 240 16.08 31.05 5.24
C GLU A 240 16.17 29.62 5.81
N GLU A 241 15.19 29.20 6.61
CA GLU A 241 15.14 27.83 7.15
C GLU A 241 14.96 26.78 6.05
N ALA A 242 14.16 27.10 5.03
CA ALA A 242 13.91 26.22 3.89
C ALA A 242 15.17 26.01 3.02
N GLU A 243 15.96 27.06 2.81
CA GLU A 243 17.25 26.97 2.11
C GLU A 243 18.25 26.11 2.88
N VAL A 244 18.37 26.32 4.19
CA VAL A 244 19.25 25.51 5.05
C VAL A 244 18.85 24.05 5.03
N LEU A 245 17.55 23.76 5.15
CA LEU A 245 17.01 22.41 5.17
C LEU A 245 17.19 21.70 3.82
N SER A 246 16.98 22.42 2.71
CA SER A 246 17.21 21.90 1.36
C SER A 246 18.69 21.59 1.09
N ALA A 247 19.61 22.39 1.64
CA ALA A 247 21.04 22.17 1.52
C ALA A 247 21.57 21.04 2.43
N THR A 248 20.87 20.75 3.53
CA THR A 248 21.34 19.81 4.57
C THR A 248 20.83 18.38 4.36
N TYR A 249 19.61 18.20 3.83
CA TYR A 249 18.96 16.90 3.79
C TYR A 249 18.76 16.38 2.36
N PRO A 250 19.14 15.12 2.07
CA PRO A 250 18.78 14.45 0.82
C PRO A 250 17.25 14.43 0.62
N GLY A 251 16.79 14.81 -0.58
CA GLY A 251 15.37 14.90 -0.92
C GLY A 251 14.67 16.23 -0.60
N GLY A 252 15.38 17.21 -0.02
CA GLY A 252 14.95 18.61 0.11
C GLY A 252 13.64 18.82 0.92
N LEU A 253 12.91 19.88 0.59
CA LEU A 253 11.64 20.24 1.26
C LEU A 253 10.57 19.14 1.14
N ARG A 254 10.45 18.53 -0.04
CA ARG A 254 9.45 17.48 -0.34
C ARG A 254 9.59 16.27 0.56
N MET A 255 10.81 15.75 0.74
CA MET A 255 11.05 14.59 1.61
C MET A 255 10.73 14.92 3.07
N ASN A 256 11.02 16.13 3.52
CA ASN A 256 10.71 16.55 4.89
C ASN A 256 9.20 16.70 5.12
N LEU A 257 8.46 17.31 4.19
CA LEU A 257 7.00 17.34 4.29
C LEU A 257 6.41 15.93 4.26
N PHE A 258 6.95 15.05 3.41
CA PHE A 258 6.49 13.67 3.34
C PHE A 258 6.74 12.89 4.64
N ARG A 259 7.87 13.14 5.33
CA ARG A 259 8.13 12.58 6.66
C ARG A 259 7.05 12.98 7.67
N GLU A 260 6.69 14.26 7.72
CA GLU A 260 5.65 14.75 8.63
C GLU A 260 4.26 14.20 8.24
N GLU A 261 3.93 14.13 6.94
CA GLU A 261 2.69 13.48 6.49
C GLU A 261 2.63 12.00 6.88
N LEU A 262 3.75 11.26 6.80
CA LEU A 262 3.79 9.85 7.22
C LEU A 262 3.58 9.68 8.72
N VAL A 263 4.09 10.60 9.54
CA VAL A 263 3.81 10.62 10.99
C VAL A 263 2.30 10.78 11.20
N GLU A 264 1.66 11.74 10.52
CA GLU A 264 0.22 11.94 10.61
C GLU A 264 -0.58 10.73 10.12
N VAL A 265 -0.16 10.07 9.03
CA VAL A 265 -0.77 8.84 8.52
C VAL A 265 -0.68 7.72 9.55
N PHE A 266 0.48 7.53 10.18
CA PHE A 266 0.67 6.50 11.19
C PHE A 266 -0.18 6.78 12.44
N LEU A 267 -0.12 7.99 12.97
CA LEU A 267 -0.93 8.42 14.12
C LEU A 267 -2.44 8.32 13.79
N GLY A 268 -2.82 8.68 12.56
CA GLY A 268 -4.15 8.53 12.01
C GLY A 268 -4.65 7.11 11.95
N GLY A 269 -3.86 6.21 11.38
CA GLY A 269 -4.20 4.80 11.36
C GLY A 269 -4.25 4.19 12.76
N PHE A 270 -3.46 4.69 13.73
CA PHE A 270 -3.57 4.23 15.11
C PHE A 270 -4.83 4.77 15.80
N MET A 271 -5.11 6.06 15.65
CA MET A 271 -6.19 6.73 16.39
C MET A 271 -7.55 6.69 15.69
N HIS A 272 -7.68 6.12 14.49
CA HIS A 272 -8.93 6.18 13.69
C HIS A 272 -10.17 5.72 14.47
N ASP A 273 -10.00 4.69 15.30
CA ASP A 273 -11.04 4.07 16.12
C ASP A 273 -11.08 4.56 17.58
N CYS A 274 -10.38 5.65 17.92
CA CYS A 274 -10.29 6.12 19.31
C CYS A 274 -11.66 6.45 19.93
N GLY A 275 -12.68 6.74 19.12
CA GLY A 275 -14.06 6.90 19.57
C GLY A 275 -14.74 5.63 20.06
N LEU A 276 -14.26 4.44 19.66
CA LEU A 276 -14.70 3.13 20.16
C LEU A 276 -13.99 2.74 21.46
N TRP A 277 -12.80 3.28 21.73
CA TRP A 277 -12.02 2.94 22.93
C TRP A 277 -12.59 3.56 24.20
N MET A 278 -13.52 4.51 24.04
CA MET A 278 -14.24 5.17 25.12
C MET A 278 -15.58 4.47 25.46
N GLU A 279 -15.81 3.20 25.13
CA GLU A 279 -17.01 2.50 25.62
C GLU A 279 -16.97 2.28 27.16
N PRO A 280 -18.11 2.40 27.88
CA PRO A 280 -19.48 2.17 27.41
C PRO A 280 -20.30 3.43 27.07
N PHE A 281 -19.68 4.56 26.67
CA PHE A 281 -20.44 5.78 26.36
C PHE A 281 -21.36 5.61 25.14
N ASN A 282 -22.63 5.32 25.41
CA ASN A 282 -23.76 5.45 24.49
C ASN A 282 -24.05 6.93 24.21
N LEU A 283 -23.11 7.64 23.56
CA LEU A 283 -23.52 8.85 22.83
C LEU A 283 -24.29 8.37 21.59
N PRO A 284 -25.40 9.03 21.21
CA PRO A 284 -26.20 8.69 20.03
C PRO A 284 -25.46 8.89 18.70
N GLU A 285 -24.22 9.39 18.73
CA GLU A 285 -23.39 9.75 17.58
C GLU A 285 -22.40 8.63 17.24
N GLY A 286 -21.99 8.55 15.96
CA GLY A 286 -21.02 7.56 15.46
C GLY A 286 -19.64 7.69 16.12
N HIS A 287 -18.86 6.60 16.12
CA HIS A 287 -17.53 6.58 16.76
C HIS A 287 -16.55 7.55 16.11
N GLU A 288 -16.73 7.87 14.83
CA GLU A 288 -15.94 8.85 14.10
C GLU A 288 -16.11 10.25 14.70
N VAL A 289 -17.34 10.64 15.04
CA VAL A 289 -17.64 11.93 15.66
C VAL A 289 -17.09 11.98 17.08
N LYS A 290 -17.24 10.89 17.84
CA LYS A 290 -16.68 10.78 19.20
C LYS A 290 -15.15 10.95 19.19
N GLY A 291 -14.47 10.25 18.29
CA GLY A 291 -13.03 10.33 18.13
C GLY A 291 -12.60 11.73 17.69
N ALA A 292 -13.24 12.32 16.69
CA ALA A 292 -12.93 13.67 16.22
C ALA A 292 -13.05 14.72 17.35
N LYS A 293 -14.05 14.61 18.23
CA LYS A 293 -14.19 15.48 19.43
C LYS A 293 -13.02 15.33 20.39
N LEU A 294 -12.62 14.10 20.72
CA LEU A 294 -11.45 13.85 21.55
C LEU A 294 -10.20 14.51 20.97
N ILE A 295 -9.97 14.32 19.67
CA ILE A 295 -8.82 14.88 18.97
C ILE A 295 -8.85 16.41 18.98
N SER A 296 -9.98 17.03 18.65
CA SER A 296 -10.12 18.49 18.56
C SER A 296 -10.04 19.22 19.89
N GLU A 297 -10.36 18.56 21.02
CA GLU A 297 -10.19 19.16 22.35
C GLU A 297 -8.75 19.01 22.90
N THR A 298 -7.88 18.26 22.21
CA THR A 298 -6.50 18.01 22.65
C THR A 298 -5.52 18.87 21.86
N ARG A 299 -5.03 19.97 22.44
CA ARG A 299 -4.20 20.97 21.74
C ARG A 299 -2.87 20.41 21.22
N GLU A 300 -2.23 19.53 21.98
CA GLU A 300 -0.99 18.87 21.60
C GLU A 300 -1.20 18.01 20.36
N VAL A 301 -2.35 17.33 20.27
CA VAL A 301 -2.68 16.51 19.11
C VAL A 301 -2.91 17.37 17.88
N GLU A 302 -3.65 18.47 18.00
CA GLU A 302 -3.84 19.42 16.89
C GLU A 302 -2.50 20.01 16.41
N ARG A 303 -1.57 20.26 17.33
CA ARG A 303 -0.22 20.76 17.00
C ARG A 303 0.64 19.73 16.26
N PHE A 304 0.61 18.47 16.66
CA PHE A 304 1.49 17.43 16.11
C PHE A 304 0.88 16.68 14.91
N ALA A 305 -0.45 16.65 14.82
CA ALA A 305 -1.18 15.93 13.78
C ALA A 305 -2.47 16.68 13.38
N PRO A 306 -2.36 17.82 12.69
CA PRO A 306 -3.50 18.68 12.37
C PRO A 306 -4.57 17.99 11.51
N ALA A 307 -4.21 17.02 10.67
CA ALA A 307 -5.17 16.27 9.88
C ALA A 307 -5.86 15.13 10.66
N LEU A 308 -5.45 14.86 11.90
CA LEU A 308 -5.91 13.67 12.63
C LEU A 308 -7.42 13.64 12.83
N ALA A 309 -8.04 14.79 13.15
CA ALA A 309 -9.49 14.88 13.27
C ALA A 309 -10.20 14.58 11.94
N LYS A 310 -9.61 14.99 10.80
CA LYS A 310 -10.13 14.69 9.46
C LYS A 310 -9.99 13.20 9.15
N ILE A 311 -8.84 12.59 9.47
CA ILE A 311 -8.63 11.15 9.30
C ILE A 311 -9.69 10.37 10.09
N VAL A 312 -9.82 10.65 11.39
CA VAL A 312 -10.81 9.99 12.26
C VAL A 312 -12.24 10.18 11.75
N LEU A 313 -12.60 11.37 11.25
CA LEU A 313 -13.96 11.65 10.80
C LEU A 313 -14.34 10.93 9.49
N PHE A 314 -13.38 10.72 8.59
CA PHE A 314 -13.63 10.24 7.23
C PHE A 314 -13.21 8.78 6.96
N HIS A 315 -12.46 8.13 7.85
CA HIS A 315 -11.85 6.83 7.57
C HIS A 315 -12.83 5.69 7.21
N SER A 316 -14.08 5.73 7.70
CA SER A 316 -15.03 4.61 7.62
C SER A 316 -15.86 4.55 6.33
N ASP A 317 -15.95 5.61 5.53
CA ASP A 317 -16.85 5.70 4.36
C ASP A 317 -16.09 5.70 3.02
N ILE A 318 -15.28 4.64 2.83
CA ILE A 318 -14.38 4.54 1.67
C ILE A 318 -15.12 4.57 0.32
N VAL A 319 -16.35 4.05 0.27
CA VAL A 319 -17.17 4.04 -0.96
C VAL A 319 -17.59 5.45 -1.35
N ARG A 320 -17.94 6.32 -0.39
CA ARG A 320 -18.21 7.74 -0.69
C ARG A 320 -16.92 8.49 -1.00
N LEU A 321 -15.84 8.26 -0.25
CA LEU A 321 -14.52 8.85 -0.54
C LEU A 321 -14.04 8.54 -1.96
N ALA A 322 -14.32 7.35 -2.48
CA ALA A 322 -13.95 6.95 -3.83
C ALA A 322 -14.76 7.66 -4.93
N ARG A 323 -15.96 8.18 -4.61
CA ARG A 323 -16.92 8.73 -5.58
C ARG A 323 -17.02 10.24 -5.56
N LYS A 324 -16.53 10.89 -4.51
CA LYS A 324 -16.78 12.30 -4.19
C LYS A 324 -15.45 13.04 -4.17
N HIS A 325 -15.37 14.15 -4.90
CA HIS A 325 -14.14 14.93 -5.04
C HIS A 325 -14.09 16.16 -4.13
N GLY A 326 -15.22 16.59 -3.58
CA GLY A 326 -15.30 17.59 -2.53
C GLY A 326 -15.73 16.98 -1.20
N LEU A 327 -14.92 17.13 -0.15
CA LEU A 327 -15.24 16.66 1.19
C LEU A 327 -15.20 17.84 2.14
N VAL A 328 -16.19 17.97 3.00
CA VAL A 328 -16.28 19.09 3.94
C VAL A 328 -16.45 18.56 5.36
N LYS A 329 -15.51 18.94 6.23
CA LYS A 329 -15.65 18.82 7.67
C LYS A 329 -16.41 20.03 8.18
N ILE A 330 -17.52 19.82 8.86
CA ILE A 330 -18.29 20.89 9.49
C ILE A 330 -18.18 20.75 11.00
N THR A 331 -17.80 21.83 11.66
CA THR A 331 -17.74 21.97 13.11
C THR A 331 -18.89 22.87 13.55
N ASP A 332 -19.94 22.29 14.13
CA ASP A 332 -21.04 23.04 14.71
C ASP A 332 -20.65 23.50 16.13
N SER A 333 -20.98 24.73 16.48
CA SER A 333 -20.67 25.42 17.76
C SER A 333 -19.19 25.32 18.18
N PRO A 334 -18.23 25.76 17.33
CA PRO A 334 -16.79 25.63 17.62
C PRO A 334 -16.37 26.36 18.91
N ASP A 335 -17.09 27.41 19.30
CA ASP A 335 -16.80 28.20 20.50
C ASP A 335 -17.41 27.61 21.79
N ASP A 336 -18.30 26.61 21.69
CA ASP A 336 -18.94 25.95 22.82
C ASP A 336 -18.69 24.43 22.80
N PRO A 337 -17.65 23.95 23.52
CA PRO A 337 -17.30 22.53 23.59
C PRO A 337 -18.45 21.62 24.01
N THR A 338 -19.37 22.11 24.85
CA THR A 338 -20.49 21.30 25.35
C THR A 338 -21.54 21.04 24.28
N ARG A 339 -21.53 21.85 23.22
CA ARG A 339 -22.42 21.78 22.06
C ARG A 339 -21.67 21.47 20.77
N MET A 340 -20.34 21.36 20.83
CA MET A 340 -19.51 21.12 19.67
C MET A 340 -19.91 19.80 19.02
N ASN A 341 -20.13 19.83 17.70
CA ASN A 341 -20.41 18.63 16.93
C ASN A 341 -19.68 18.62 15.59
N PHE A 342 -19.48 17.43 15.05
CA PHE A 342 -18.89 17.26 13.73
C PHE A 342 -19.88 16.63 12.76
N ARG A 343 -19.93 17.19 11.56
CA ARG A 343 -20.61 16.60 10.41
C ARG A 343 -19.63 16.46 9.25
N ARG A 344 -19.91 15.48 8.40
CA ARG A 344 -19.18 15.24 7.16
C ARG A 344 -20.14 15.37 5.98
N GLU A 345 -19.79 16.23 5.03
CA GLU A 345 -20.54 16.43 3.80
C GLU A 345 -19.69 16.07 2.59
N PHE A 346 -20.34 15.57 1.54
CA PHE A 346 -19.70 14.98 0.38
C PHE A 346 -20.32 15.54 -0.90
N TYR A 347 -19.48 16.11 -1.76
CA TYR A 347 -19.84 16.78 -3.00
C TYR A 347 -19.20 16.08 -4.19
N ASP A 348 -19.85 16.17 -5.35
CA ASP A 348 -19.33 15.55 -6.56
C ASP A 348 -18.06 16.25 -7.02
N GLN A 349 -17.99 17.58 -6.95
CA GLN A 349 -16.78 18.36 -7.27
C GLN A 349 -16.23 19.10 -6.04
N HIS A 350 -14.94 19.44 -6.11
CA HIS A 350 -14.28 20.26 -5.08
C HIS A 350 -14.85 21.70 -5.06
N ASP A 351 -15.15 22.28 -6.22
CA ASP A 351 -15.70 23.63 -6.32
C ASP A 351 -17.09 23.73 -5.66
N ASP A 352 -17.96 22.72 -5.86
CA ASP A 352 -19.27 22.65 -5.18
C ASP A 352 -19.11 22.62 -3.64
N ALA A 353 -18.08 21.94 -3.14
CA ALA A 353 -17.78 21.90 -1.71
C ALA A 353 -17.29 23.26 -1.20
N ALA A 354 -16.47 23.96 -1.98
CA ALA A 354 -15.99 25.31 -1.64
C ALA A 354 -17.15 26.31 -1.59
N GLU A 355 -18.00 26.33 -2.62
CA GLU A 355 -19.20 27.18 -2.63
C GLU A 355 -20.13 26.89 -1.45
N ALA A 356 -20.36 25.61 -1.14
CA ALA A 356 -21.20 25.23 -0.01
C ALA A 356 -20.56 25.60 1.35
N ALA A 357 -19.24 25.48 1.49
CA ALA A 357 -18.51 25.87 2.69
C ALA A 357 -18.66 27.38 2.98
N GLU A 358 -18.66 28.23 1.95
CA GLU A 358 -18.87 29.68 2.09
C GLU A 358 -20.28 30.05 2.59
N LEU A 359 -21.28 29.20 2.32
CA LEU A 359 -22.66 29.42 2.77
C LEU A 359 -22.86 29.12 4.26
N TYR A 360 -21.92 28.42 4.90
CA TYR A 360 -21.94 28.23 6.34
C TYR A 360 -21.65 29.56 7.05
N SER A 361 -22.71 30.15 7.60
CA SER A 361 -22.67 31.37 8.40
C SER A 361 -23.24 31.13 9.81
N GLY A 362 -22.76 31.90 10.79
CA GLY A 362 -23.21 31.79 12.18
C GLY A 362 -22.33 30.85 13.01
N ASN A 363 -22.96 29.94 13.78
CA ASN A 363 -22.29 29.09 14.77
C ASN A 363 -21.67 27.80 14.18
N ALA A 364 -21.32 27.77 12.89
CA ALA A 364 -20.71 26.58 12.27
C ALA A 364 -19.51 26.98 11.42
N HIS A 365 -18.46 26.17 11.46
CA HIS A 365 -17.25 26.34 10.66
C HIS A 365 -17.09 25.17 9.70
N ALA A 366 -17.01 25.45 8.40
CA ALA A 366 -16.82 24.46 7.35
C ALA A 366 -15.39 24.52 6.81
N ASP A 367 -14.74 23.36 6.74
CA ASP A 367 -13.37 23.18 6.26
C ASP A 367 -13.37 22.14 5.13
N VAL A 368 -13.01 22.59 3.92
CA VAL A 368 -12.92 21.73 2.73
C VAL A 368 -11.59 20.97 2.79
N LEU A 369 -11.64 19.65 2.67
CA LEU A 369 -10.43 18.84 2.70
C LEU A 369 -9.59 19.12 1.44
N SER A 370 -8.35 19.51 1.68
CA SER A 370 -7.34 19.74 0.65
C SER A 370 -6.82 18.43 0.05
N THR A 371 -6.04 18.55 -1.04
CA THR A 371 -5.28 17.41 -1.57
C THR A 371 -4.33 16.83 -0.52
N ALA A 372 -3.72 17.66 0.33
CA ALA A 372 -2.85 17.22 1.42
C ALA A 372 -3.62 16.39 2.47
N ASP A 373 -4.85 16.79 2.81
CA ASP A 373 -5.71 16.00 3.69
C ASP A 373 -6.04 14.65 3.06
N LEU A 374 -6.36 14.60 1.77
CA LEU A 374 -6.66 13.34 1.06
C LEU A 374 -5.47 12.38 1.01
N ARG A 375 -4.23 12.88 0.91
CA ARG A 375 -3.01 12.05 0.99
C ARG A 375 -2.87 11.36 2.34
N LYS A 376 -3.47 11.91 3.39
CA LYS A 376 -3.44 11.36 4.75
C LYS A 376 -4.66 10.49 5.08
N VAL A 377 -5.85 10.91 4.65
CA VAL A 377 -7.13 10.22 4.91
C VAL A 377 -7.26 8.92 4.10
N LEU A 378 -6.97 8.95 2.80
CA LEU A 378 -7.19 7.82 1.90
C LEU A 378 -6.39 6.55 2.24
N PRO A 379 -5.08 6.61 2.54
CA PRO A 379 -4.34 5.40 2.91
C PRO A 379 -4.89 4.79 4.21
N VAL A 380 -5.31 5.59 5.19
CA VAL A 380 -5.91 5.08 6.43
C VAL A 380 -7.26 4.42 6.15
N ALA A 381 -8.14 5.07 5.39
CA ALA A 381 -9.45 4.54 5.05
C ALA A 381 -9.38 3.23 4.22
N LEU A 382 -8.42 3.15 3.30
CA LEU A 382 -8.15 1.93 2.53
C LEU A 382 -7.56 0.81 3.40
N ALA A 383 -6.62 1.16 4.30
CA ALA A 383 -6.00 0.19 5.19
C ALA A 383 -7.04 -0.42 6.15
N GLU A 384 -7.90 0.43 6.73
CA GLU A 384 -8.99 0.03 7.59
C GLU A 384 -9.95 -0.92 6.86
N TYR A 385 -10.48 -0.49 5.72
CA TYR A 385 -11.38 -1.35 4.94
C TYR A 385 -10.73 -2.68 4.58
N TYR A 386 -9.46 -2.65 4.13
CA TYR A 386 -8.74 -3.84 3.73
C TYR A 386 -8.54 -4.83 4.88
N ILE A 387 -8.02 -4.34 6.01
CA ILE A 387 -7.66 -5.18 7.16
C ILE A 387 -8.92 -5.76 7.80
N SER A 388 -9.95 -4.94 8.01
CA SER A 388 -11.20 -5.39 8.62
C SER A 388 -11.90 -6.45 7.77
N HIS A 389 -11.89 -6.35 6.44
CA HIS A 389 -12.53 -7.35 5.58
C HIS A 389 -11.71 -8.63 5.35
N THR A 390 -10.39 -8.57 5.51
CA THR A 390 -9.50 -9.74 5.34
C THR A 390 -9.23 -10.50 6.64
N ARG A 391 -9.44 -9.88 7.80
CA ARG A 391 -9.14 -10.47 9.12
C ARG A 391 -10.34 -10.76 10.00
N ASP A 392 -11.46 -10.06 9.78
CA ASP A 392 -12.65 -10.19 10.63
C ASP A 392 -13.64 -11.25 10.09
N VAL A 393 -14.75 -11.45 10.82
CA VAL A 393 -15.79 -12.51 10.70
C VAL A 393 -16.19 -12.94 9.28
N TYR A 394 -16.07 -12.08 8.27
CA TYR A 394 -16.47 -12.35 6.89
C TYR A 394 -15.40 -13.02 6.02
N THR A 395 -14.13 -13.11 6.47
CA THR A 395 -12.97 -13.74 5.79
C THR A 395 -13.03 -13.72 4.26
N LYS A 396 -13.19 -12.52 3.68
CA LYS A 396 -13.06 -12.35 2.23
C LYS A 396 -11.60 -12.57 1.84
N SER A 397 -11.37 -13.15 0.67
CA SER A 397 -10.01 -13.21 0.13
C SER A 397 -9.50 -11.81 -0.23
N GLU A 398 -8.18 -11.62 -0.22
CA GLU A 398 -7.57 -10.32 -0.58
C GLU A 398 -8.04 -9.83 -1.96
N VAL A 399 -8.17 -10.76 -2.91
CA VAL A 399 -8.62 -10.49 -4.27
C VAL A 399 -10.09 -10.05 -4.30
N GLU A 400 -10.95 -10.62 -3.46
CA GLU A 400 -12.36 -10.19 -3.35
C GLU A 400 -12.45 -8.76 -2.83
N VAL A 401 -11.69 -8.42 -1.79
CA VAL A 401 -11.69 -7.08 -1.20
C VAL A 401 -11.18 -6.04 -2.21
N ILE A 402 -10.09 -6.34 -2.92
CA ILE A 402 -9.54 -5.45 -3.96
C ILE A 402 -10.52 -5.31 -5.13
N ASN A 403 -11.17 -6.40 -5.56
CA ASN A 403 -12.19 -6.36 -6.60
C ASN A 403 -13.38 -5.49 -6.19
N ASP A 404 -13.87 -5.59 -4.95
CA ASP A 404 -14.98 -4.78 -4.44
C ASP A 404 -14.63 -3.29 -4.47
N LEU A 405 -13.45 -2.91 -3.94
CA LEU A 405 -12.97 -1.53 -3.95
C LEU A 405 -12.75 -0.99 -5.37
N SER A 406 -12.27 -1.82 -6.30
CA SER A 406 -11.97 -1.42 -7.68
C SER A 406 -13.19 -0.91 -8.44
N GLN A 407 -14.39 -1.39 -8.08
CA GLN A 407 -15.65 -0.98 -8.71
C GLN A 407 -15.96 0.50 -8.45
N HIS A 408 -15.34 1.09 -7.42
CA HIS A 408 -15.57 2.48 -7.04
C HIS A 408 -14.52 3.44 -7.59
N VAL A 409 -13.50 2.95 -8.30
CA VAL A 409 -12.45 3.80 -8.89
C VAL A 409 -13.03 4.68 -10.01
N ARG A 410 -12.95 6.00 -9.80
CA ARG A 410 -13.34 7.03 -10.77
C ARG A 410 -12.21 7.98 -11.18
N GLY A 411 -11.05 7.91 -10.53
CA GLY A 411 -9.93 8.81 -10.79
C GLY A 411 -9.31 9.35 -9.50
N GLY A 412 -8.54 10.43 -9.64
CA GLY A 412 -7.99 11.20 -8.53
C GLY A 412 -7.07 10.41 -7.59
N ALA A 413 -6.93 10.90 -6.36
CA ALA A 413 -6.06 10.31 -5.35
C ALA A 413 -6.47 8.87 -4.98
N PHE A 414 -7.77 8.56 -4.94
CA PHE A 414 -8.26 7.21 -4.66
C PHE A 414 -7.75 6.19 -5.69
N GLN A 415 -7.77 6.53 -6.99
CA GLN A 415 -7.19 5.67 -8.02
C GLN A 415 -5.70 5.39 -7.76
N ARG A 416 -4.92 6.40 -7.36
CA ARG A 416 -3.48 6.24 -7.11
C ARG A 416 -3.21 5.25 -5.98
N TYR A 417 -3.92 5.38 -4.85
CA TYR A 417 -3.78 4.44 -3.74
C TYR A 417 -4.33 3.06 -4.06
N MET A 418 -5.39 2.95 -4.86
CA MET A 418 -5.87 1.65 -5.35
C MET A 418 -4.84 0.95 -6.23
N VAL A 419 -4.12 1.69 -7.08
CA VAL A 419 -2.99 1.15 -7.85
C VAL A 419 -1.89 0.63 -6.91
N VAL A 420 -1.58 1.36 -5.85
CA VAL A 420 -0.61 0.91 -4.83
C VAL A 420 -1.10 -0.36 -4.16
N LEU A 421 -2.34 -0.41 -3.68
CA LEU A 421 -2.92 -1.57 -3.02
C LEU A 421 -2.91 -2.84 -3.89
N CYS A 422 -3.13 -2.69 -5.20
CA CYS A 422 -3.05 -3.80 -6.17
C CYS A 422 -1.62 -4.33 -6.34
N ASN A 423 -0.62 -3.45 -6.21
CA ASN A 423 0.80 -3.75 -6.44
C ASN A 423 1.59 -4.04 -5.17
N SER A 424 1.08 -3.68 -3.99
CA SER A 424 1.72 -3.95 -2.69
C SER A 424 1.71 -5.43 -2.33
N ARG A 425 0.96 -6.22 -3.09
CA ARG A 425 0.91 -7.66 -3.01
C ARG A 425 2.09 -8.29 -3.73
N VAL A 426 2.54 -9.37 -3.13
CA VAL A 426 3.54 -10.28 -3.67
C VAL A 426 3.14 -10.80 -5.06
N GLU A 427 1.88 -11.20 -5.23
CA GLU A 427 1.26 -11.44 -6.52
C GLU A 427 0.37 -10.24 -6.85
N VAL A 428 0.66 -9.55 -7.95
CA VAL A 428 -0.12 -8.38 -8.34
C VAL A 428 -1.54 -8.79 -8.68
N VAL A 429 -2.49 -8.17 -8.00
CA VAL A 429 -3.91 -8.34 -8.26
C VAL A 429 -4.33 -7.31 -9.29
N ALA A 430 -4.66 -7.75 -10.51
CA ALA A 430 -5.20 -6.86 -11.55
C ALA A 430 -6.72 -7.06 -11.66
N PRO A 431 -7.55 -6.25 -10.97
CA PRO A 431 -9.01 -6.36 -11.04
C PRO A 431 -9.55 -5.92 -12.41
N ARG A 432 -10.83 -6.22 -12.68
CA ARG A 432 -11.55 -5.74 -13.87
C ARG A 432 -11.31 -4.24 -14.08
N ARG A 433 -11.11 -3.81 -15.34
CA ARG A 433 -10.79 -2.43 -15.75
C ARG A 433 -9.38 -1.95 -15.41
N ALA A 434 -8.56 -2.75 -14.74
CA ALA A 434 -7.16 -2.37 -14.51
C ALA A 434 -6.42 -2.24 -15.85
N LEU A 435 -5.64 -1.17 -15.96
CA LEU A 435 -4.57 -1.05 -16.94
C LEU A 435 -3.32 -1.69 -16.32
N VAL A 436 -2.67 -2.55 -17.09
CA VAL A 436 -1.61 -3.41 -16.61
C VAL A 436 -0.43 -3.31 -17.56
N ARG A 437 0.75 -3.02 -17.03
CA ARG A 437 2.01 -3.16 -17.75
C ARG A 437 2.55 -4.57 -17.58
N LEU A 438 2.96 -5.17 -18.68
CA LEU A 438 3.51 -6.52 -18.74
C LEU A 438 5.04 -6.46 -18.77
N GLU A 439 5.63 -7.45 -18.15
CA GLU A 439 7.07 -7.72 -18.14
C GLU A 439 7.29 -9.23 -18.24
N GLY A 440 8.34 -9.64 -18.94
CA GLY A 440 8.67 -11.02 -19.26
C GLY A 440 8.29 -11.41 -20.69
N HIS A 441 7.88 -12.66 -20.87
CA HIS A 441 7.71 -13.25 -22.19
C HIS A 441 6.52 -14.20 -22.30
N LEU A 442 5.97 -14.30 -23.51
CA LEU A 442 4.85 -15.17 -23.86
C LEU A 442 5.20 -16.06 -25.04
N SER A 443 4.59 -17.25 -25.07
CA SER A 443 4.60 -18.09 -26.27
C SER A 443 3.40 -17.74 -27.15
N VAL A 444 3.67 -17.26 -28.36
CA VAL A 444 2.67 -16.90 -29.37
C VAL A 444 2.80 -17.81 -30.58
N MET A 445 1.68 -18.09 -31.25
CA MET A 445 1.69 -18.92 -32.46
C MET A 445 1.86 -18.03 -33.67
N VAL A 446 2.93 -18.22 -34.43
CA VAL A 446 3.20 -17.47 -35.67
C VAL A 446 3.02 -18.42 -36.86
N GLU A 447 2.26 -17.98 -37.87
CA GLU A 447 2.15 -18.71 -39.13
C GLU A 447 3.43 -18.53 -39.96
N LYS A 448 4.03 -19.66 -40.36
CA LYS A 448 5.16 -19.68 -41.29
C LYS A 448 4.75 -20.53 -42.50
N GLY A 449 4.26 -19.86 -43.54
CA GLY A 449 3.78 -20.51 -44.77
C GLY A 449 2.40 -21.18 -44.62
N LYS A 450 1.92 -21.82 -45.69
CA LYS A 450 0.51 -22.26 -45.82
C LYS A 450 0.06 -23.36 -44.83
N ASP A 451 0.96 -24.09 -44.18
CA ASP A 451 0.59 -25.26 -43.36
C ASP A 451 1.42 -25.46 -42.06
N SER A 452 2.18 -24.47 -41.59
CA SER A 452 2.94 -24.63 -40.33
C SER A 452 2.78 -23.46 -39.35
N ARG A 453 2.21 -23.75 -38.18
CA ARG A 453 2.19 -22.85 -37.02
C ARG A 453 3.36 -23.21 -36.10
N ARG A 454 4.19 -22.22 -35.77
CA ARG A 454 5.31 -22.40 -34.84
C ARG A 454 5.08 -21.52 -33.60
N ALA A 455 5.26 -22.10 -32.42
CA ALA A 455 5.35 -21.32 -31.18
C ALA A 455 6.66 -20.51 -31.19
N VAL A 456 6.53 -19.19 -31.02
CA VAL A 456 7.63 -18.25 -30.92
C VAL A 456 7.55 -17.57 -29.55
N ARG A 457 8.69 -17.41 -28.90
CA ARG A 457 8.81 -16.62 -27.68
C ARG A 457 8.80 -15.14 -28.05
N LEU A 458 7.85 -14.40 -27.49
CA LEU A 458 7.68 -12.97 -27.64
C LEU A 458 8.01 -12.30 -26.31
N GLU A 459 8.99 -11.41 -26.29
CA GLU A 459 9.24 -10.52 -25.16
C GLU A 459 8.14 -9.44 -25.14
N VAL A 460 7.49 -9.28 -23.99
CA VAL A 460 6.35 -8.37 -23.81
C VAL A 460 6.65 -7.24 -22.83
N ASP A 461 7.93 -7.02 -22.54
CA ASP A 461 8.38 -5.92 -21.70
C ASP A 461 7.82 -4.58 -22.17
N GLY A 462 7.12 -3.89 -21.26
CA GLY A 462 6.52 -2.59 -21.52
C GLY A 462 5.20 -2.64 -22.29
N PHE A 463 4.68 -3.82 -22.64
CA PHE A 463 3.35 -3.92 -23.25
C PHE A 463 2.30 -3.47 -22.23
N ASP A 464 1.34 -2.67 -22.68
CA ASP A 464 0.18 -2.31 -21.86
C ASP A 464 -1.01 -3.19 -22.27
N ALA A 465 -1.67 -3.78 -21.28
CA ALA A 465 -2.86 -4.59 -21.43
C ALA A 465 -3.98 -4.05 -20.53
N GLY A 466 -5.22 -4.41 -20.85
CA GLY A 466 -6.36 -4.12 -20.00
C GLY A 466 -6.96 -5.41 -19.45
N SER A 467 -7.35 -5.36 -18.18
CA SER A 467 -7.90 -6.51 -17.45
C SER A 467 -9.41 -6.65 -17.63
N LEU A 468 -9.84 -7.87 -17.93
CA LEU A 468 -11.22 -8.31 -17.99
C LEU A 468 -11.69 -8.83 -16.62
N HIS A 469 -12.99 -9.08 -16.48
CA HIS A 469 -13.51 -9.77 -15.32
C HIS A 469 -12.88 -11.17 -15.14
N HIS A 470 -12.63 -11.52 -13.88
CA HIS A 470 -11.99 -12.79 -13.46
C HIS A 470 -12.94 -14.00 -13.56
N GLY A 471 -14.26 -13.76 -13.65
CA GLY A 471 -15.25 -14.82 -13.75
C GLY A 471 -15.18 -15.76 -12.55
N ARG A 472 -15.07 -17.07 -12.80
CA ARG A 472 -14.88 -18.10 -11.76
C ARG A 472 -13.42 -18.25 -11.32
N ASP A 473 -12.47 -17.76 -12.11
CA ASP A 473 -11.05 -17.83 -11.79
C ASP A 473 -10.65 -16.59 -10.98
N ARG A 474 -10.96 -16.60 -9.69
CA ARG A 474 -10.70 -15.47 -8.78
C ARG A 474 -9.20 -15.16 -8.60
N ASN A 475 -8.30 -15.97 -9.15
CA ASN A 475 -6.87 -15.91 -8.82
C ASN A 475 -6.00 -15.54 -10.03
N SER A 476 -6.57 -15.31 -11.22
CA SER A 476 -5.78 -15.05 -12.42
C SER A 476 -6.40 -13.91 -13.23
N PRO A 477 -5.67 -12.81 -13.46
CA PRO A 477 -6.17 -11.76 -14.33
C PRO A 477 -6.24 -12.23 -15.78
N HIS A 478 -7.37 -11.97 -16.42
CA HIS A 478 -7.55 -12.12 -17.86
C HIS A 478 -7.25 -10.79 -18.53
N LEU A 479 -6.32 -10.77 -19.48
CA LEU A 479 -5.78 -9.54 -20.05
C LEU A 479 -5.94 -9.55 -21.57
N ILE A 480 -6.20 -8.38 -22.15
CA ILE A 480 -6.14 -8.12 -23.59
C ILE A 480 -5.04 -7.08 -23.82
N THR A 481 -4.05 -7.39 -24.65
CA THR A 481 -3.03 -6.40 -25.01
C THR A 481 -3.67 -5.21 -25.74
N LEU A 482 -3.24 -4.00 -25.42
CA LEU A 482 -3.78 -2.76 -25.97
C LEU A 482 -2.70 -1.93 -26.66
N PHE A 483 -1.50 -1.89 -26.06
CA PHE A 483 -0.36 -1.20 -26.62
C PHE A 483 0.90 -2.06 -26.53
N LEU A 484 1.73 -1.95 -27.56
CA LEU A 484 3.02 -2.62 -27.71
C LEU A 484 4.13 -1.60 -27.40
N ALA A 485 5.21 -2.04 -26.77
CA ALA A 485 6.37 -1.19 -26.55
C ALA A 485 7.23 -1.11 -27.81
N ARG A 486 7.66 0.10 -28.19
CA ARG A 486 8.66 0.33 -29.24
C ARG A 486 10.05 0.45 -28.64
N ARG A 487 11.06 0.23 -29.48
CA ARG A 487 12.48 0.30 -29.09
C ARG A 487 12.93 1.68 -28.62
N ASP A 488 12.19 2.73 -28.98
CA ASP A 488 12.44 4.12 -28.57
C ASP A 488 11.71 4.48 -27.26
N GLY A 489 11.06 3.52 -26.60
CA GLY A 489 10.28 3.73 -25.38
C GLY A 489 8.87 4.28 -25.63
N SER A 490 8.51 4.61 -26.88
CA SER A 490 7.14 4.98 -27.23
C SER A 490 6.24 3.75 -27.29
N ARG A 491 4.92 3.96 -27.27
CA ARG A 491 3.93 2.88 -27.34
C ARG A 491 3.14 2.94 -28.63
N GLU A 492 2.89 1.77 -29.21
CA GLU A 492 2.10 1.58 -30.42
C GLU A 492 0.79 0.88 -30.09
N LYS A 493 -0.32 1.30 -30.71
CA LYS A 493 -1.60 0.65 -30.50
C LYS A 493 -1.59 -0.72 -31.16
N ALA A 494 -1.89 -1.77 -30.40
CA ALA A 494 -2.07 -3.11 -30.95
C ALA A 494 -3.26 -3.16 -31.91
N GLU A 495 -3.09 -3.82 -33.05
CA GLU A 495 -4.12 -3.96 -34.09
C GLU A 495 -5.35 -4.66 -33.54
N TYR A 496 -6.53 -4.12 -33.82
CA TYR A 496 -7.78 -4.68 -33.33
C TYR A 496 -8.02 -6.07 -33.94
N VAL A 497 -8.34 -7.04 -33.09
CA VAL A 497 -8.80 -8.37 -33.49
C VAL A 497 -10.22 -8.55 -33.00
N ASN A 498 -11.12 -9.02 -33.88
CA ASN A 498 -12.51 -9.26 -33.52
C ASN A 498 -12.58 -10.32 -32.40
N PRO A 499 -13.31 -10.09 -31.29
CA PRO A 499 -13.43 -11.07 -30.21
C PRO A 499 -13.94 -12.45 -30.66
N ARG A 500 -14.76 -12.52 -31.72
CA ARG A 500 -15.26 -13.81 -32.23
C ARG A 500 -14.22 -14.60 -33.00
N ASP A 501 -13.10 -13.98 -33.38
CA ASP A 501 -12.00 -14.66 -34.04
C ASP A 501 -11.25 -15.57 -33.05
N GLY A 502 -11.11 -16.85 -33.41
CA GLY A 502 -10.34 -17.81 -32.61
C GLY A 502 -8.87 -17.41 -32.46
N ALA A 503 -8.32 -16.71 -33.46
CA ALA A 503 -6.92 -16.30 -33.47
C ALA A 503 -6.54 -15.36 -32.31
N LEU A 504 -7.49 -14.58 -31.78
CA LEU A 504 -7.27 -13.76 -30.59
C LEU A 504 -6.96 -14.62 -29.35
N TRP A 505 -7.82 -15.61 -29.11
CA TRP A 505 -7.80 -16.46 -27.91
C TRP A 505 -6.67 -17.48 -27.97
N ASP A 506 -6.34 -17.94 -29.18
CA ASP A 506 -5.24 -18.85 -29.45
C ASP A 506 -3.89 -18.11 -29.60
N ARG A 507 -3.87 -16.77 -29.52
CA ARG A 507 -2.70 -15.91 -29.74
C ARG A 507 -2.00 -16.21 -31.08
N ALA A 508 -2.81 -16.36 -32.11
CA ALA A 508 -2.42 -16.64 -33.49
C ALA A 508 -2.69 -15.45 -34.44
N ALA A 509 -3.25 -14.35 -33.95
CA ALA A 509 -3.58 -13.17 -34.75
C ALA A 509 -2.36 -12.35 -35.23
N GLY A 510 -1.17 -12.63 -34.70
CA GLY A 510 0.07 -11.91 -35.00
C GLY A 510 0.58 -11.09 -33.80
N ILE A 511 1.86 -10.74 -33.83
CA ILE A 511 2.57 -10.04 -32.74
C ILE A 511 2.10 -8.57 -32.62
N ASP A 512 1.76 -7.96 -33.75
CA ASP A 512 1.32 -6.57 -33.81
C ASP A 512 -0.16 -6.39 -33.44
N SER A 513 -0.86 -7.50 -33.22
CA SER A 513 -2.29 -7.57 -32.94
C SER A 513 -2.60 -7.72 -31.45
N ARG A 514 -3.85 -7.39 -31.08
CA ARG A 514 -4.38 -7.69 -29.75
C ARG A 514 -4.34 -9.19 -29.47
N MET A 515 -3.95 -9.53 -28.24
CA MET A 515 -3.80 -10.91 -27.77
C MET A 515 -4.52 -11.08 -26.43
N TYR A 516 -5.16 -12.24 -26.26
CA TYR A 516 -5.67 -12.67 -24.96
C TYR A 516 -4.59 -13.38 -24.14
N ILE A 517 -4.51 -13.02 -22.86
CA ILE A 517 -3.54 -13.57 -21.91
C ILE A 517 -4.29 -13.95 -20.64
N ALA A 518 -4.28 -15.25 -20.30
CA ALA A 518 -4.66 -15.72 -18.98
C ALA A 518 -3.44 -15.62 -18.06
N GLY A 519 -3.29 -14.51 -17.35
CA GLY A 519 -2.06 -14.14 -16.63
C GLY A 519 -1.56 -15.24 -15.68
N GLY A 520 -2.44 -15.86 -14.92
CA GLY A 520 -2.10 -16.92 -13.96
C GLY A 520 -1.52 -18.19 -14.61
N ARG A 521 -1.83 -18.47 -15.89
CA ARG A 521 -1.20 -19.58 -16.65
C ARG A 521 0.25 -19.28 -17.05
N HIS A 522 0.64 -18.01 -16.97
CA HIS A 522 1.95 -17.52 -17.35
C HIS A 522 2.72 -16.91 -16.17
N LYS A 523 2.27 -17.12 -14.92
CA LYS A 523 2.87 -16.49 -13.72
C LYS A 523 4.38 -16.72 -13.54
N ASN A 524 4.94 -17.77 -14.13
CA ASN A 524 6.38 -18.05 -14.10
C ASN A 524 7.18 -17.24 -15.13
N ASN A 525 6.52 -16.76 -16.19
CA ASN A 525 7.15 -16.12 -17.36
C ASN A 525 6.66 -14.68 -17.58
N LEU A 526 5.59 -14.29 -16.89
CA LEU A 526 4.90 -13.02 -17.04
C LEU A 526 4.67 -12.42 -15.66
N SER A 527 5.26 -11.26 -15.41
CA SER A 527 4.85 -10.36 -14.34
C SER A 527 3.96 -9.27 -14.92
N CYS A 528 3.11 -8.74 -14.05
CA CYS A 528 2.21 -7.66 -14.44
C CYS A 528 2.18 -6.62 -13.32
N LYS A 529 2.01 -5.35 -13.68
CA LYS A 529 1.94 -4.22 -12.75
C LYS A 529 0.72 -3.38 -13.09
N VAL A 530 -0.16 -3.15 -12.13
CA VAL A 530 -1.29 -2.24 -12.34
C VAL A 530 -0.73 -0.82 -12.46
N THR A 531 -1.09 -0.12 -13.52
CA THR A 531 -0.63 1.26 -13.78
C THR A 531 -1.77 2.28 -13.70
N GLY A 532 -3.02 1.82 -13.72
CA GLY A 532 -4.19 2.68 -13.62
C GLY A 532 -5.48 1.90 -13.83
N PHE A 533 -6.57 2.63 -14.02
CA PHE A 533 -7.89 2.07 -14.24
C PHE A 533 -8.58 2.79 -15.40
N MET A 534 -9.30 2.04 -16.22
CA MET A 534 -10.20 2.61 -17.23
C MET A 534 -11.50 3.07 -16.56
N GLY A 535 -12.04 4.21 -17.00
CA GLY A 535 -13.45 4.56 -16.73
C GLY A 535 -14.39 3.57 -17.40
N GLU A 536 -15.61 3.40 -16.88
CA GLU A 536 -16.56 2.39 -17.37
C GLU A 536 -16.91 2.60 -18.86
N GLU A 537 -17.07 3.85 -19.30
CA GLU A 537 -17.35 4.17 -20.71
C GLU A 537 -16.19 3.78 -21.63
N VAL A 538 -14.95 4.08 -21.21
CA VAL A 538 -13.74 3.70 -21.96
C VAL A 538 -13.60 2.19 -22.00
N TYR A 539 -13.83 1.53 -20.87
CA TYR A 539 -13.80 0.08 -20.76
C TYR A 539 -14.81 -0.59 -21.70
N ALA A 540 -16.09 -0.18 -21.63
CA ALA A 540 -17.15 -0.72 -22.46
C ALA A 540 -16.82 -0.58 -23.96
N ARG A 541 -16.24 0.55 -24.37
CA ARG A 541 -15.83 0.80 -25.76
C ARG A 541 -14.59 -0.01 -26.19
N VAL A 542 -13.62 -0.21 -25.30
CA VAL A 542 -12.31 -0.80 -25.67
C VAL A 542 -12.26 -2.31 -25.45
N LEU A 543 -12.88 -2.78 -24.37
CA LEU A 543 -12.83 -4.15 -23.87
C LEU A 543 -14.22 -4.81 -23.71
N GLY A 544 -15.33 -4.06 -23.78
CA GLY A 544 -16.66 -4.61 -23.52
C GLY A 544 -17.03 -5.80 -24.41
N GLU A 545 -16.73 -5.76 -25.70
CA GLU A 545 -16.98 -6.89 -26.61
C GLU A 545 -16.09 -8.12 -26.29
N TYR A 546 -14.87 -7.88 -25.79
CA TYR A 546 -13.96 -8.94 -25.38
C TYR A 546 -14.45 -9.62 -24.10
N GLU A 547 -14.94 -8.84 -23.13
CA GLU A 547 -15.51 -9.35 -21.88
C GLU A 547 -16.75 -10.22 -22.15
N GLN A 548 -17.69 -9.75 -22.97
CA GLN A 548 -18.89 -10.53 -23.32
C GLN A 548 -18.56 -11.86 -23.99
N GLU A 549 -17.59 -11.85 -24.92
CA GLU A 549 -17.17 -13.07 -25.61
C GLU A 549 -16.36 -14.00 -24.70
N PHE A 550 -15.57 -13.46 -23.77
CA PHE A 550 -14.90 -14.23 -22.74
C PHE A 550 -15.90 -14.94 -21.83
N GLU A 551 -16.94 -14.24 -21.37
CA GLU A 551 -18.02 -14.82 -20.56
C GLU A 551 -18.82 -15.88 -21.34
N ARG A 552 -19.03 -15.70 -22.64
CA ARG A 552 -19.71 -16.72 -23.47
C ARG A 552 -18.92 -18.02 -23.61
N ARG A 553 -17.59 -17.94 -23.55
CA ARG A 553 -16.67 -19.07 -23.76
C ARG A 553 -16.41 -19.89 -22.50
N ASN A 554 -16.70 -19.36 -21.31
CA ASN A 554 -16.47 -19.99 -20.01
C ASN A 554 -17.80 -20.25 -19.27
#